data_AF-A0A0E9NI62-F1
#
_entry.id   AF-A0A0E9NI62-F1
#
_cell.length_a   1.000
_cell.length_b   1.000
_cell.length_c   1.000
_cell.angle_alpha   90.00
_cell.angle_beta   90.00
_cell.angle_gamma   90.00
#
_symmetry.space_group_name_H-M   'P 1'
#
loop_
_entity.id
_entity.type
_entity.pdbx_description
1 polymer ?
#
loop_
_entity_poly.entity_id
_entity_poly.type
_entity_poly.pdbx_seq_one_letter_code
_entity_poly.pdbx_strand_id
1 'polypeptide(L)'
;MAANYWASSQRHHWLFTRSQLDETHQDDLRLCTPDELRYLKIYFYGLILRLGKRLNLRQQPIATATAYFSRFYTRAQYVETNPYLVLTTCLYLACKTEESPVHIRTVVAEARHIFPEHVPSDTTKVAECEFYLIEELGSDLVTFHPYTTVIRLKEVLKIAQNDFETIWTTINDTYSTDLILLHPPHIIAMTAIYITLILPPIPSHNSVSHAVFTMEREVEKGTTRDKDTLMDFFAKGNIDMEAVAECTQEIMSLYEVWQGFRERSSERMIKVFAVAFGCAVASAAVLCRARFISESLAREKDKRGHLYTHPVRSLIDVTVTTTIIYSLRHLYSLLQQPRLLFTP
;
A
#
# COMPACT_ATOMS: atom_id res chain seq x y z
N MET A 1 -14.90 -15.28 15.12
CA MET A 1 -15.67 -14.08 14.69
C MET A 1 -15.16 -13.70 13.30
N ALA A 2 -15.91 -13.63 12.20
CA ALA A 2 -17.27 -14.01 11.87
C ALA A 2 -17.17 -14.81 10.55
N ALA A 3 -17.85 -15.94 10.40
CA ALA A 3 -17.89 -16.66 9.11
C ALA A 3 -18.64 -15.87 8.01
N ASN A 4 -19.14 -14.68 8.35
CA ASN A 4 -19.99 -13.86 7.51
C ASN A 4 -19.31 -12.54 7.18
N TYR A 5 -18.92 -12.39 5.92
CA TYR A 5 -18.38 -11.16 5.36
C TYR A 5 -19.38 -9.99 5.45
N TRP A 6 -20.68 -10.25 5.32
CA TRP A 6 -21.71 -9.20 5.19
C TRP A 6 -21.94 -8.39 6.47
N ALA A 7 -21.62 -8.97 7.62
CA ALA A 7 -21.68 -8.32 8.94
C ALA A 7 -20.27 -7.99 9.49
N SER A 8 -19.23 -8.12 8.67
CA SER A 8 -17.85 -7.89 9.10
C SER A 8 -17.50 -6.41 9.13
N SER A 9 -16.57 -6.04 10.01
CA SER A 9 -16.04 -4.68 10.03
C SER A 9 -15.29 -4.32 8.74
N GLN A 10 -14.72 -5.30 8.03
CA GLN A 10 -14.14 -5.08 6.70
C GLN A 10 -15.14 -4.45 5.74
N ARG A 11 -16.39 -4.94 5.70
CA ARG A 11 -17.41 -4.39 4.80
C ARG A 11 -17.88 -3.00 5.25
N HIS A 12 -18.00 -2.78 6.56
CA HIS A 12 -18.60 -1.55 7.09
C HIS A 12 -17.62 -0.38 7.19
N HIS A 13 -16.35 -0.63 7.47
CA HIS A 13 -15.37 0.42 7.78
C HIS A 13 -14.22 0.51 6.76
N TRP A 14 -13.98 -0.54 5.96
CA TRP A 14 -12.79 -0.67 5.12
C TRP A 14 -13.06 -0.89 3.63
N LEU A 15 -14.31 -0.73 3.20
CA LEU A 15 -14.65 -0.61 1.80
C LEU A 15 -14.81 0.87 1.46
N PHE A 16 -14.01 1.35 0.52
CA PHE A 16 -14.00 2.73 0.06
C PHE A 16 -14.54 2.83 -1.35
N THR A 17 -15.09 3.99 -1.69
CA THR A 17 -15.33 4.34 -3.09
C THR A 17 -14.04 4.84 -3.73
N ARG A 18 -13.92 4.74 -5.06
CA ARG A 18 -12.76 5.24 -5.81
C ARG A 18 -12.50 6.73 -5.51
N SER A 19 -13.55 7.53 -5.44
CA SER A 19 -13.46 8.96 -5.08
C SER A 19 -12.87 9.20 -3.69
N GLN A 20 -13.24 8.39 -2.69
CA GLN A 20 -12.71 8.51 -1.34
C GLN A 20 -11.22 8.15 -1.29
N LEU A 21 -10.81 7.10 -2.01
CA LEU A 21 -9.38 6.74 -2.09
C LEU A 21 -8.57 7.82 -2.82
N ASP A 22 -9.11 8.38 -3.90
CA ASP A 22 -8.45 9.46 -4.63
C ASP A 22 -8.23 10.68 -3.72
N GLU A 23 -9.22 11.04 -2.89
CA GLU A 23 -9.10 12.10 -1.87
C GLU A 23 -7.98 11.80 -0.85
N THR A 24 -7.89 10.57 -0.34
CA THR A 24 -6.84 10.20 0.62
C THR A 24 -5.44 10.31 0.02
N HIS A 25 -5.29 10.02 -1.27
CA HIS A 25 -4.00 10.07 -1.96
C HIS A 25 -3.65 11.46 -2.52
N GLN A 26 -4.55 12.46 -2.44
CA GLN A 26 -4.28 13.80 -2.99
C GLN A 26 -3.01 14.45 -2.43
N ASP A 27 -2.74 14.26 -1.14
CA ASP A 27 -1.55 14.84 -0.51
C ASP A 27 -0.26 14.16 -0.99
N ASP A 28 -0.25 12.84 -1.14
CA ASP A 28 0.89 12.10 -1.69
C ASP A 28 1.13 12.46 -3.17
N LEU A 29 0.05 12.64 -3.94
CA LEU A 29 0.10 13.03 -5.35
C LEU A 29 0.65 14.44 -5.59
N ARG A 30 0.78 15.28 -4.54
CA ARG A 30 1.51 16.56 -4.66
C ARG A 30 3.01 16.35 -4.83
N LEU A 31 3.52 15.21 -4.37
CA LEU A 31 4.95 14.89 -4.35
C LEU A 31 5.35 13.86 -5.41
N CYS A 32 4.43 12.96 -5.79
CA CYS A 32 4.67 11.93 -6.81
C CYS A 32 3.60 11.92 -7.91
N THR A 33 3.95 11.41 -9.08
CA THR A 33 2.98 11.13 -10.13
C THR A 33 2.10 9.91 -9.79
N PRO A 34 0.89 9.79 -10.37
CA PRO A 34 0.00 8.65 -10.10
C PRO A 34 0.63 7.29 -10.46
N ASP A 35 1.41 7.22 -11.55
CA ASP A 35 2.11 5.98 -11.94
C ASP A 35 3.21 5.62 -10.94
N GLU A 36 3.92 6.61 -10.42
CA GLU A 36 4.93 6.41 -9.39
C GLU A 36 4.33 5.89 -8.08
N LEU A 37 3.14 6.35 -7.69
CA LEU A 37 2.41 5.80 -6.56
C LEU A 37 2.04 4.32 -6.79
N ARG A 38 1.63 3.96 -8.02
CA ARG A 38 1.40 2.54 -8.38
C ARG A 38 2.70 1.72 -8.33
N TYR A 39 3.82 2.26 -8.82
CA TYR A 39 5.13 1.60 -8.70
C TYR A 39 5.56 1.41 -7.24
N LEU A 40 5.22 2.36 -6.35
CA LEU A 40 5.49 2.26 -4.93
C LEU A 40 4.70 1.10 -4.30
N LYS A 41 3.42 0.95 -4.63
CA LYS A 41 2.57 -0.16 -4.17
C LYS A 41 3.12 -1.52 -4.63
N ILE A 42 3.49 -1.65 -5.91
CA ILE A 42 4.13 -2.86 -6.46
C ILE A 42 5.45 -3.18 -5.73
N TYR A 43 6.28 -2.16 -5.48
CA TYR A 43 7.55 -2.31 -4.77
C TYR A 43 7.36 -2.83 -3.34
N PHE A 44 6.46 -2.23 -2.56
CA PHE A 44 6.20 -2.64 -1.18
C PHE A 44 5.57 -4.02 -1.10
N TYR A 45 4.64 -4.35 -2.00
CA TYR A 45 4.11 -5.71 -2.09
C TYR A 45 5.24 -6.74 -2.35
N GLY A 46 6.15 -6.45 -3.28
CA GLY A 46 7.32 -7.29 -3.53
C GLY A 46 8.25 -7.44 -2.32
N LEU A 47 8.39 -6.40 -1.48
CA LEU A 47 9.14 -6.47 -0.23
C LEU A 47 8.44 -7.34 0.83
N ILE A 48 7.13 -7.17 1.02
CA ILE A 48 6.33 -8.01 1.94
C ILE A 48 6.46 -9.48 1.53
N LEU A 49 6.33 -9.77 0.23
CA LEU A 49 6.44 -11.13 -0.29
C LEU A 49 7.84 -11.72 -0.07
N ARG A 50 8.91 -10.94 -0.30
CA ARG A 50 10.30 -11.37 -0.02
C ARG A 50 10.51 -11.68 1.46
N LEU A 51 10.02 -10.83 2.35
CA LEU A 51 10.13 -11.03 3.80
C LEU A 51 9.31 -12.24 4.27
N GLY A 52 8.09 -12.39 3.79
CA GLY A 52 7.23 -13.53 4.12
C GLY A 52 7.82 -14.87 3.66
N LYS A 53 8.42 -14.93 2.47
CA LYS A 53 9.13 -16.12 1.97
C LYS A 53 10.33 -16.49 2.86
N ARG A 54 11.13 -15.51 3.31
CA ARG A 54 12.27 -15.76 4.19
C ARG A 54 11.87 -16.27 5.57
N LEU A 55 10.74 -15.78 6.09
CA LEU A 55 10.14 -16.25 7.34
C LEU A 55 9.39 -17.58 7.18
N ASN A 56 9.38 -18.19 5.99
CA ASN A 56 8.65 -19.41 5.65
C ASN A 56 7.15 -19.34 6.01
N LEU A 57 6.53 -18.18 5.80
CA LEU A 57 5.11 -17.96 6.10
C LEU A 57 4.21 -18.55 5.01
N ARG A 58 2.98 -18.92 5.41
CA ARG A 58 1.90 -19.25 4.49
C ARG A 58 1.42 -17.99 3.76
N GLN A 59 0.73 -18.16 2.64
CA GLN A 59 0.22 -17.04 1.84
C GLN A 59 -0.77 -16.15 2.61
N GLN A 60 -1.58 -16.72 3.51
CA GLN A 60 -2.63 -16.00 4.22
C GLN A 60 -2.08 -14.87 5.14
N PRO A 61 -1.09 -15.10 6.03
CA PRO A 61 -0.41 -14.01 6.75
C PRO A 61 0.19 -12.92 5.86
N ILE A 62 0.73 -13.29 4.70
CA ILE A 62 1.31 -12.33 3.74
C ILE A 62 0.21 -11.45 3.15
N ALA A 63 -0.91 -12.04 2.74
CA ALA A 63 -2.08 -11.33 2.26
C ALA A 63 -2.67 -10.38 3.31
N THR A 64 -2.80 -10.84 4.56
CA THR A 64 -3.26 -10.02 5.70
C THR A 64 -2.32 -8.85 5.96
N ALA A 65 -1.00 -9.08 5.92
CA ALA A 65 0.00 -8.02 6.08
C ALA A 65 -0.08 -6.96 4.99
N THR A 66 -0.27 -7.36 3.73
CA THR A 66 -0.46 -6.42 2.62
C THR A 66 -1.75 -5.63 2.79
N ALA A 67 -2.85 -6.26 3.22
CA ALA A 67 -4.10 -5.56 3.49
C ALA A 67 -3.94 -4.52 4.62
N TYR A 68 -3.24 -4.85 5.71
CA TYR A 68 -2.92 -3.89 6.78
C TYR A 68 -2.06 -2.74 6.27
N PHE A 69 -1.06 -3.02 5.45
CA PHE A 69 -0.20 -2.00 4.86
C PHE A 69 -1.04 -1.03 4.01
N SER A 70 -1.87 -1.55 3.10
CA SER A 70 -2.74 -0.70 2.27
C SER A 70 -3.73 0.12 3.11
N ARG A 71 -4.33 -0.48 4.15
CA ARG A 71 -5.24 0.20 5.08
C ARG A 71 -4.55 1.34 5.84
N PHE A 72 -3.34 1.11 6.33
CA PHE A 72 -2.56 2.11 7.06
C PHE A 72 -2.33 3.37 6.21
N TYR A 73 -1.92 3.21 4.95
CA TYR A 73 -1.68 4.34 4.03
C TYR A 73 -2.94 4.94 3.40
N THR A 74 -4.15 4.51 3.81
CA THR A 74 -5.36 5.30 3.53
C THR A 74 -5.54 6.46 4.50
N ARG A 75 -4.89 6.40 5.67
CA ARG A 75 -5.02 7.41 6.73
C ARG A 75 -3.71 8.10 7.07
N ALA A 76 -2.59 7.38 6.93
CA ALA A 76 -1.24 7.91 7.13
C ALA A 76 -0.56 8.24 5.79
N GLN A 77 0.33 9.23 5.80
CA GLN A 77 1.13 9.61 4.65
C GLN A 77 2.47 8.86 4.59
N TYR A 78 2.98 8.61 3.38
CA TYR A 78 4.30 7.99 3.19
C TYR A 78 5.46 8.87 3.68
N VAL A 79 5.26 10.18 3.71
CA VAL A 79 6.29 11.15 4.15
C VAL A 79 6.49 11.06 5.66
N GLU A 80 5.43 10.87 6.44
CA GLU A 80 5.49 10.98 7.91
C GLU A 80 6.08 9.74 8.60
N THR A 81 6.17 8.63 7.87
CA THR A 81 6.45 7.32 8.44
C THR A 81 7.62 6.65 7.75
N ASN A 82 8.30 5.73 8.44
CA ASN A 82 9.29 4.85 7.81
C ASN A 82 8.56 3.61 7.26
N PRO A 83 8.37 3.50 5.93
CA PRO A 83 7.54 2.45 5.37
C PRO A 83 8.12 1.05 5.56
N TYR A 84 9.45 0.91 5.67
CA TYR A 84 10.09 -0.39 5.93
C TYR A 84 9.81 -0.89 7.36
N LEU A 85 9.73 0.02 8.34
CA LEU A 85 9.36 -0.32 9.71
C LEU A 85 7.88 -0.70 9.79
N VAL A 86 7.00 0.08 9.16
CA VAL A 86 5.56 -0.22 9.08
C VAL A 86 5.33 -1.58 8.42
N LEU A 87 5.97 -1.84 7.28
CA LEU A 87 5.90 -3.11 6.56
C LEU A 87 6.27 -4.31 7.44
N THR A 88 7.40 -4.21 8.15
CA THR A 88 7.88 -5.26 9.06
C THR A 88 6.88 -5.50 10.19
N THR A 89 6.30 -4.42 10.71
CA THR A 89 5.31 -4.46 11.79
C THR A 89 3.98 -5.04 11.32
N CYS A 90 3.51 -4.70 10.12
CA CYS A 90 2.30 -5.28 9.49
C CYS A 90 2.43 -6.80 9.38
N LEU A 91 3.59 -7.29 8.92
CA LEU A 91 3.82 -8.73 8.81
C LEU A 91 3.87 -9.41 10.18
N TYR A 92 4.53 -8.79 11.17
CA TYR A 92 4.57 -9.29 12.54
C TYR A 92 3.17 -9.36 13.18
N LEU A 93 2.35 -8.32 13.02
CA LEU A 93 0.98 -8.28 13.53
C LEU A 93 0.09 -9.32 12.82
N ALA A 94 0.18 -9.42 11.49
CA ALA A 94 -0.57 -10.39 10.70
C ALA A 94 -0.26 -11.85 11.11
N CYS A 95 1.00 -12.14 11.45
CA CYS A 95 1.38 -13.46 11.97
C CYS A 95 0.68 -13.79 13.30
N LYS A 96 0.48 -12.79 14.18
CA LYS A 96 -0.24 -12.99 15.45
C LYS A 96 -1.73 -13.21 15.21
N THR A 97 -2.34 -12.45 14.32
CA THR A 97 -3.79 -12.47 14.07
C THR A 97 -4.23 -13.72 13.32
N GLU A 98 -3.40 -14.25 12.44
CA GLU A 98 -3.64 -15.48 11.66
C GLU A 98 -3.18 -16.77 12.38
N GLU A 99 -2.94 -16.70 13.70
CA GLU A 99 -2.55 -17.84 14.54
C GLU A 99 -1.24 -18.55 14.12
N SER A 100 -0.34 -17.83 13.45
CA SER A 100 1.01 -18.30 13.08
C SER A 100 2.10 -17.39 13.67
N PRO A 101 2.20 -17.25 15.01
CA PRO A 101 3.05 -16.24 15.63
C PRO A 101 4.53 -16.51 15.40
N VAL A 102 5.27 -15.48 15.00
CA VAL A 102 6.73 -15.49 14.87
C VAL A 102 7.35 -14.62 15.95
N HIS A 103 8.47 -15.06 16.52
CA HIS A 103 9.17 -14.27 17.54
C HIS A 103 9.73 -12.96 16.97
N ILE A 104 9.53 -11.84 17.68
CA ILE A 104 9.87 -10.49 17.21
C ILE A 104 11.34 -10.34 16.80
N ARG A 105 12.27 -10.96 17.54
CA ARG A 105 13.70 -10.95 17.21
C ARG A 105 13.99 -11.57 15.84
N THR A 106 13.28 -12.64 15.48
CA THR A 106 13.45 -13.32 14.18
C THR A 106 12.95 -12.42 13.05
N VAL A 107 11.79 -11.79 13.23
CA VAL A 107 11.23 -10.87 12.24
C VAL A 107 12.18 -9.69 12.00
N VAL A 108 12.71 -9.07 13.06
CA VAL A 108 13.67 -7.96 12.96
C VAL A 108 14.98 -8.40 12.31
N ALA A 109 15.49 -9.59 12.65
CA ALA A 109 16.71 -10.13 12.04
C ALA A 109 16.55 -10.35 10.54
N GLU A 110 15.45 -10.97 10.10
CA GLU A 110 15.18 -11.19 8.67
C GLU A 110 14.91 -9.88 7.92
N ALA A 111 14.19 -8.94 8.54
CA ALA A 111 13.96 -7.60 7.97
C ALA A 111 15.29 -6.86 7.73
N ARG A 112 16.20 -6.87 8.72
CA ARG A 112 17.53 -6.26 8.57
C ARG A 112 18.40 -6.95 7.53
N HIS A 113 18.20 -8.23 7.27
CA HIS A 113 18.91 -8.90 6.19
C HIS A 113 18.46 -8.40 4.81
N ILE A 114 17.18 -8.07 4.64
CA ILE A 114 16.67 -7.55 3.36
C ILE A 114 16.96 -6.05 3.21
N PHE A 115 16.78 -5.27 4.28
CA PHE A 115 16.94 -3.82 4.29
C PHE A 115 17.73 -3.34 5.52
N PRO A 116 19.07 -3.49 5.51
CA PRO A 116 19.93 -3.28 6.68
C PRO A 116 19.97 -1.82 7.19
N GLU A 117 19.80 -0.84 6.28
CA GLU A 117 19.88 0.59 6.61
C GLU A 117 18.58 1.17 7.15
N HIS A 118 17.44 0.49 6.93
CA HIS A 118 16.11 1.08 7.14
C HIS A 118 15.39 0.58 8.40
N VAL A 119 15.81 -0.56 8.99
CA VAL A 119 15.22 -1.09 10.23
C VAL A 119 16.18 -1.01 11.40
N PRO A 120 15.78 -0.38 12.53
CA PRO A 120 16.59 -0.35 13.74
C PRO A 120 16.81 -1.76 14.31
N SER A 121 17.93 -1.98 15.00
CA SER A 121 18.21 -3.25 15.70
C SER A 121 17.24 -3.49 16.87
N ASP A 122 16.69 -2.40 17.40
CA ASP A 122 15.93 -2.41 18.64
C ASP A 122 14.52 -2.94 18.38
N THR A 123 14.22 -4.11 18.97
CA THR A 123 12.89 -4.73 18.86
C THR A 123 11.79 -3.88 19.49
N THR A 124 12.15 -2.95 20.38
CA THR A 124 11.22 -2.01 21.02
C THR A 124 10.56 -1.10 20.00
N LYS A 125 11.27 -0.71 18.92
CA LYS A 125 10.70 0.15 17.87
C LYS A 125 9.62 -0.55 17.05
N VAL A 126 9.76 -1.85 16.82
CA VAL A 126 8.70 -2.65 16.19
C VAL A 126 7.50 -2.80 17.14
N ALA A 127 7.73 -2.97 18.44
CA ALA A 127 6.64 -3.04 19.42
C ALA A 127 5.91 -1.69 19.59
N GLU A 128 6.62 -0.56 19.58
CA GLU A 128 6.02 0.78 19.56
C GLU A 128 5.19 0.97 18.27
N CYS A 129 5.76 0.63 17.12
CA CYS A 129 5.07 0.72 15.83
C CYS A 129 3.84 -0.18 15.77
N GLU A 130 3.86 -1.35 16.42
CA GLU A 130 2.72 -2.27 16.49
C GLU A 130 1.52 -1.60 17.16
N PHE A 131 1.76 -0.87 18.25
CA PHE A 131 0.70 -0.16 18.95
C PHE A 131 0.05 0.91 18.06
N TYR A 132 0.86 1.74 17.40
CA TYR A 132 0.36 2.75 16.45
C TYR A 132 -0.40 2.13 15.28
N LEU A 133 0.07 0.99 14.76
CA LEU A 133 -0.59 0.29 13.66
C LEU A 133 -1.99 -0.20 14.07
N ILE A 134 -2.14 -0.76 15.28
CA ILE A 134 -3.45 -1.24 15.77
C ILE A 134 -4.42 -0.07 15.99
N GLU A 135 -3.92 1.06 16.50
CA GLU A 135 -4.69 2.29 16.68
C GLU A 135 -5.22 2.81 15.34
N GLU A 136 -4.34 2.93 14.33
CA GLU A 136 -4.72 3.43 13.00
C GLU A 136 -5.68 2.48 12.26
N LEU A 137 -5.53 1.17 12.48
CA LEU A 137 -6.45 0.15 11.98
C LEU A 137 -7.77 0.07 12.78
N GLY A 138 -7.98 0.91 13.79
CA GLY A 138 -9.21 0.91 14.59
C GLY A 138 -9.51 -0.45 15.25
N SER A 139 -8.48 -1.26 15.53
CA SER A 139 -8.59 -2.65 16.02
C SER A 139 -9.36 -3.62 15.09
N ASP A 140 -9.56 -3.28 13.82
CA ASP A 140 -10.21 -4.14 12.82
C ASP A 140 -9.22 -5.12 12.18
N LEU A 141 -8.81 -6.12 12.95
CA LEU A 141 -7.74 -7.04 12.57
C LEU A 141 -8.20 -8.21 11.68
N VAL A 142 -9.49 -8.57 11.67
CA VAL A 142 -9.96 -9.71 10.87
C VAL A 142 -10.12 -9.32 9.40
N THR A 143 -9.37 -9.98 8.50
CA THR A 143 -9.44 -9.76 7.05
C THR A 143 -9.94 -11.00 6.31
N PHE A 144 -10.88 -10.80 5.38
CA PHE A 144 -11.41 -11.83 4.49
C PHE A 144 -10.67 -11.79 3.16
N HIS A 145 -10.19 -12.96 2.75
CA HIS A 145 -9.39 -13.13 1.53
C HIS A 145 -10.16 -13.88 0.43
N PRO A 146 -9.92 -13.56 -0.85
CA PRO A 146 -10.53 -14.21 -2.02
C PRO A 146 -10.24 -15.72 -2.13
N TYR A 147 -9.14 -16.22 -1.56
CA TYR A 147 -8.72 -17.63 -1.65
C TYR A 147 -9.81 -18.61 -1.20
N THR A 148 -10.52 -18.28 -0.13
CA THR A 148 -11.60 -19.14 0.41
C THR A 148 -12.73 -19.34 -0.61
N THR A 149 -13.06 -18.30 -1.36
CA THR A 149 -14.10 -18.34 -2.39
C THR A 149 -13.69 -19.21 -3.55
N VAL A 150 -12.45 -19.08 -4.04
CA VAL A 150 -11.95 -19.91 -5.15
C VAL A 150 -11.89 -21.39 -4.77
N ILE A 151 -11.46 -21.72 -3.55
CA ILE A 151 -11.44 -23.10 -3.07
C ILE A 151 -12.85 -23.71 -3.10
N ARG A 152 -13.87 -22.96 -2.66
CA ARG A 152 -15.28 -23.40 -2.71
C ARG A 152 -15.80 -23.56 -4.13
N LEU A 153 -15.42 -22.64 -5.03
CA LEU A 153 -15.87 -22.67 -6.42
C LEU A 153 -15.15 -23.72 -7.27
N LYS A 154 -13.95 -24.16 -6.86
CA LYS A 154 -13.19 -25.20 -7.56
C LYS A 154 -14.02 -26.48 -7.78
N GLU A 155 -14.72 -26.93 -6.75
CA GLU A 155 -15.55 -28.14 -6.81
C GLU A 155 -16.80 -27.96 -7.67
N VAL A 156 -17.43 -26.78 -7.57
CA VAL A 156 -18.67 -26.44 -8.30
C VAL A 156 -18.41 -26.30 -9.80
N LEU A 157 -17.32 -25.62 -10.17
CA LEU A 157 -16.97 -25.30 -11.55
C LEU A 157 -16.04 -26.36 -12.19
N LYS A 158 -15.64 -27.40 -11.44
CA LYS A 158 -14.74 -28.47 -11.90
C LYS A 158 -13.47 -27.95 -12.58
N ILE A 159 -12.84 -26.94 -11.99
CA ILE A 159 -11.66 -26.27 -12.55
C ILE A 159 -10.46 -27.23 -12.54
N ALA A 160 -9.75 -27.33 -13.66
CA ALA A 160 -8.54 -28.12 -13.77
C ALA A 160 -7.42 -27.58 -12.86
N GLN A 161 -6.49 -28.46 -12.45
CA GLN A 161 -5.43 -28.08 -11.50
C GLN A 161 -4.50 -26.97 -12.03
N ASN A 162 -4.14 -27.02 -13.32
CA ASN A 162 -3.28 -26.00 -13.94
C ASN A 162 -3.95 -24.61 -13.97
N ASP A 163 -5.25 -24.57 -14.27
CA ASP A 163 -6.00 -23.32 -14.31
C ASP A 163 -6.22 -22.79 -12.88
N PHE A 164 -6.40 -23.67 -11.88
CA PHE A 164 -6.47 -23.28 -10.47
C PHE A 164 -5.19 -22.61 -9.96
N GLU A 165 -4.02 -23.12 -10.33
CA GLU A 165 -2.73 -22.50 -9.98
C GLU A 165 -2.59 -21.12 -10.61
N THR A 166 -3.05 -20.97 -11.85
CA THR A 166 -3.05 -19.68 -12.55
C THR A 166 -3.98 -18.68 -11.86
N ILE A 167 -5.22 -19.07 -11.53
CA ILE A 167 -6.16 -18.26 -10.75
C ILE A 167 -5.55 -17.84 -9.41
N TRP A 168 -4.87 -18.77 -8.72
CA TRP A 168 -4.20 -18.47 -7.45
C TRP A 168 -3.11 -17.42 -7.60
N THR A 169 -2.29 -17.50 -8.65
CA THR A 169 -1.27 -16.48 -8.94
C THR A 169 -1.88 -15.14 -9.31
N THR A 170 -2.93 -15.11 -10.13
CA THR A 170 -3.65 -13.88 -10.49
C THR A 170 -4.23 -13.20 -9.25
N ILE A 171 -4.79 -13.98 -8.30
CA ILE A 171 -5.24 -13.43 -7.01
C ILE A 171 -4.09 -12.80 -6.24
N ASN A 172 -2.91 -13.44 -6.20
CA ASN A 172 -1.75 -12.85 -5.52
C ASN A 172 -1.37 -11.50 -6.13
N ASP A 173 -1.45 -11.37 -7.46
CA ASP A 173 -1.12 -10.11 -8.13
C ASP A 173 -2.09 -8.98 -7.76
N THR A 174 -3.37 -9.30 -7.48
CA THR A 174 -4.37 -8.30 -7.05
C THR A 174 -3.99 -7.55 -5.77
N TYR A 175 -3.17 -8.15 -4.89
CA TYR A 175 -2.69 -7.50 -3.67
C TYR A 175 -1.71 -6.34 -3.94
N SER A 176 -1.19 -6.23 -5.16
CA SER A 176 -0.37 -5.08 -5.58
C SER A 176 -1.22 -3.84 -5.89
N THR A 177 -2.54 -4.00 -5.97
CA THR A 177 -3.50 -2.95 -6.34
C THR A 177 -4.44 -2.61 -5.18
N ASP A 178 -5.25 -1.58 -5.35
CA ASP A 178 -6.22 -1.13 -4.36
C ASP A 178 -7.53 -1.93 -4.36
N LEU A 179 -7.61 -3.01 -5.15
CA LEU A 179 -8.84 -3.80 -5.31
C LEU A 179 -9.40 -4.36 -4.00
N ILE A 180 -8.53 -4.68 -3.04
CA ILE A 180 -8.92 -5.22 -1.72
C ILE A 180 -9.71 -4.20 -0.88
N LEU A 181 -9.50 -2.91 -1.15
CA LEU A 181 -10.18 -1.80 -0.48
C LEU A 181 -11.44 -1.36 -1.22
N LEU A 182 -11.53 -1.63 -2.53
CA LEU A 182 -12.65 -1.23 -3.39
C LEU A 182 -13.75 -2.29 -3.42
N HIS A 183 -13.37 -3.56 -3.58
CA HIS A 183 -14.32 -4.63 -3.87
C HIS A 183 -14.30 -5.75 -2.82
N PRO A 184 -15.44 -6.42 -2.61
CA PRO A 184 -15.50 -7.63 -1.82
C PRO A 184 -14.62 -8.78 -2.33
N PRO A 185 -14.11 -9.65 -1.44
CA PRO A 185 -13.22 -10.75 -1.82
C PRO A 185 -13.87 -11.79 -2.74
N HIS A 186 -15.20 -11.91 -2.72
CA HIS A 186 -15.90 -12.81 -3.64
C HIS A 186 -15.88 -12.29 -5.09
N ILE A 187 -16.00 -10.97 -5.30
CA ILE A 187 -15.93 -10.36 -6.63
C ILE A 187 -14.50 -10.51 -7.18
N ILE A 188 -13.47 -10.22 -6.38
CA ILE A 188 -12.06 -10.39 -6.77
C ILE A 188 -11.77 -11.85 -7.18
N ALA A 189 -12.30 -12.83 -6.43
CA ALA A 189 -12.18 -14.24 -6.78
C ALA A 189 -12.87 -14.57 -8.12
N MET A 190 -14.08 -14.03 -8.35
CA MET A 190 -14.80 -14.21 -9.62
C MET A 190 -14.06 -13.56 -10.78
N THR A 191 -13.45 -12.39 -10.58
CA THR A 191 -12.62 -11.71 -11.58
C THR A 191 -11.41 -12.55 -11.96
N ALA A 192 -10.70 -13.14 -10.99
CA ALA A 192 -9.57 -14.01 -11.28
C ALA A 192 -9.99 -15.24 -12.11
N ILE A 193 -11.12 -15.87 -11.76
CA ILE A 193 -11.70 -16.97 -12.55
C ILE A 193 -12.06 -16.51 -13.98
N TYR A 194 -12.66 -15.32 -14.11
CA TYR A 194 -13.04 -14.74 -15.40
C TYR A 194 -11.82 -14.49 -16.28
N ILE A 195 -10.76 -13.89 -15.73
CA ILE A 195 -9.54 -13.60 -16.49
C ILE A 195 -8.85 -14.88 -16.95
N THR A 196 -8.74 -15.90 -16.09
CA THR A 196 -8.02 -17.14 -16.44
C THR A 196 -8.80 -18.03 -17.42
N LEU A 197 -10.13 -18.15 -17.27
CA LEU A 197 -10.91 -19.13 -18.03
C LEU A 197 -11.57 -18.55 -19.28
N ILE A 198 -11.99 -17.29 -19.23
CA ILE A 198 -12.80 -16.66 -20.27
C ILE A 198 -11.94 -15.83 -21.22
N LEU A 199 -11.06 -14.98 -20.69
CA LEU A 199 -10.18 -14.17 -21.53
C LEU A 199 -9.09 -15.03 -22.20
N PRO A 200 -8.68 -14.71 -23.44
CA PRO A 200 -7.54 -15.36 -24.07
C PRO A 200 -6.25 -15.08 -23.26
N PRO A 201 -5.26 -16.00 -23.29
CA PRO A 201 -4.00 -15.82 -22.59
C PRO A 201 -3.35 -14.49 -23.02
N ILE A 202 -3.09 -13.63 -22.04
CA ILE A 202 -2.42 -12.34 -22.25
C ILE A 202 -0.97 -12.63 -22.65
N PRO A 203 -0.49 -12.19 -23.83
CA PRO A 203 0.91 -12.33 -24.19
C PRO A 203 1.73 -11.23 -23.50
N SER A 204 2.52 -11.55 -22.47
CA SER A 204 3.51 -10.60 -21.97
C SER A 204 4.75 -11.27 -21.37
N HIS A 205 5.90 -10.77 -21.83
CA HIS A 205 7.24 -11.24 -21.55
C HIS A 205 7.78 -10.72 -20.20
N ASN A 206 8.59 -11.56 -19.56
CA ASN A 206 9.51 -11.25 -18.47
C ASN A 206 8.91 -10.83 -17.12
N SER A 207 8.47 -11.83 -16.34
CA SER A 207 8.71 -11.84 -14.90
C SER A 207 9.02 -13.27 -14.43
N VAL A 208 9.84 -13.38 -13.38
CA VAL A 208 10.53 -14.59 -12.90
C VAL A 208 9.58 -15.69 -12.36
N SER A 209 8.26 -15.50 -12.49
CA SER A 209 7.23 -16.50 -12.20
C SER A 209 6.75 -17.29 -13.44
N HIS A 210 7.27 -16.98 -14.63
CA HIS A 210 6.74 -17.45 -15.92
C HIS A 210 7.16 -18.85 -16.42
N ALA A 211 7.86 -19.67 -15.63
CA ALA A 211 8.23 -21.03 -16.09
C ALA A 211 7.01 -21.95 -16.36
N VAL A 212 5.78 -21.51 -16.02
CA VAL A 212 4.54 -22.27 -16.23
C VAL A 212 3.75 -21.80 -17.48
N PHE A 213 4.05 -20.63 -18.06
CA PHE A 213 3.22 -20.07 -19.13
C PHE A 213 3.73 -20.36 -20.56
N THR A 214 4.94 -20.91 -20.71
CA THR A 214 5.51 -21.30 -22.01
C THR A 214 5.70 -22.82 -22.11
N MET A 215 4.66 -23.60 -21.77
CA MET A 215 4.38 -24.76 -22.61
C MET A 215 3.33 -24.31 -23.60
N GLU A 216 3.66 -24.45 -24.88
CA GLU A 216 2.70 -24.48 -25.97
C GLU A 216 1.50 -25.35 -25.54
N ARG A 217 0.43 -24.72 -25.03
CA ARG A 217 -0.90 -25.20 -25.36
C ARG A 217 -1.02 -24.88 -26.84
N GLU A 218 -0.51 -25.80 -27.67
CA GLU A 218 -1.18 -26.11 -28.91
C GLU A 218 -2.67 -26.01 -28.62
N VAL A 219 -3.38 -25.32 -29.52
CA VAL A 219 -4.83 -25.27 -29.52
C VAL A 219 -5.33 -26.69 -29.79
N GLU A 220 -5.13 -27.60 -28.85
CA GLU A 220 -6.04 -28.71 -28.65
C GLU A 220 -7.36 -28.04 -28.36
N LYS A 221 -8.29 -28.27 -29.28
CA LYS A 221 -9.71 -27.93 -29.18
C LYS A 221 -10.34 -28.71 -28.01
N GLY A 222 -9.86 -28.47 -26.80
CA GLY A 222 -10.43 -28.86 -25.54
C GLY A 222 -11.59 -27.91 -25.23
N THR A 223 -12.77 -28.37 -25.61
CA THR A 223 -14.10 -27.96 -25.13
C THR A 223 -14.40 -26.46 -25.01
N THR A 224 -14.77 -25.84 -26.12
CA THR A 224 -15.65 -24.64 -26.13
C THR A 224 -16.89 -24.80 -25.24
N ARG A 225 -17.38 -26.03 -25.03
CA ARG A 225 -18.50 -26.35 -24.13
C ARG A 225 -18.25 -25.99 -22.65
N ASP A 226 -17.00 -25.98 -22.20
CA ASP A 226 -16.66 -25.61 -20.81
C ASP A 226 -16.74 -24.08 -20.62
N LYS A 227 -16.40 -23.31 -21.65
CA LYS A 227 -16.56 -21.85 -21.64
C LYS A 227 -18.03 -21.44 -21.65
N ASP A 228 -18.85 -22.11 -22.46
CA ASP A 228 -20.29 -21.83 -22.52
C ASP A 228 -20.98 -22.12 -21.18
N THR A 229 -20.59 -23.21 -20.50
CA THR A 229 -21.13 -23.54 -19.16
C THR A 229 -20.66 -22.57 -18.08
N LEU A 230 -19.43 -22.06 -18.16
CA LEU A 230 -18.95 -20.99 -17.29
C LEU A 230 -19.71 -19.68 -17.55
N MET A 231 -19.89 -19.28 -18.80
CA MET A 231 -20.67 -18.09 -19.16
C MET A 231 -22.12 -18.21 -18.67
N ASP A 232 -22.73 -19.38 -18.81
CA ASP A 232 -24.04 -19.69 -18.24
C ASP A 232 -24.05 -19.55 -16.72
N PHE A 233 -22.99 -19.95 -16.02
CA PHE A 233 -22.86 -19.78 -14.58
C PHE A 233 -22.76 -18.31 -14.18
N PHE A 234 -21.97 -17.51 -14.88
CA PHE A 234 -21.88 -16.06 -14.64
C PHE A 234 -23.20 -15.35 -14.97
N ALA A 235 -23.90 -15.75 -16.03
CA ALA A 235 -25.17 -15.17 -16.43
C ALA A 235 -26.34 -15.55 -15.50
N LYS A 236 -26.35 -16.80 -14.99
CA LYS A 236 -27.36 -17.28 -14.02
C LYS A 236 -27.03 -16.85 -12.58
N GLY A 237 -25.77 -16.57 -12.31
CA GLY A 237 -25.31 -16.07 -11.02
C GLY A 237 -25.78 -14.65 -10.79
N ASN A 238 -26.22 -14.34 -9.57
CA ASN A 238 -26.50 -12.96 -9.15
C ASN A 238 -25.18 -12.24 -8.81
N ILE A 239 -24.27 -12.19 -9.78
CA ILE A 239 -22.93 -11.62 -9.66
C ILE A 239 -22.95 -10.29 -10.39
N ASP A 240 -22.44 -9.26 -9.74
CA ASP A 240 -22.30 -7.94 -10.34
C ASP A 240 -21.18 -7.96 -11.39
N MET A 241 -21.58 -8.04 -12.66
CA MET A 241 -20.66 -8.08 -13.80
C MET A 241 -20.00 -6.73 -14.07
N GLU A 242 -20.59 -5.62 -13.61
CA GLU A 242 -19.99 -4.28 -13.72
C GLU A 242 -18.75 -4.21 -12.82
N ALA A 243 -18.89 -4.62 -11.55
CA ALA A 243 -17.76 -4.71 -10.62
C ALA A 243 -16.68 -5.70 -11.09
N VAL A 244 -17.07 -6.82 -11.73
CA VAL A 244 -16.09 -7.76 -12.31
C VAL A 244 -15.32 -7.13 -13.48
N ALA A 245 -16.00 -6.34 -14.33
CA ALA A 245 -15.36 -5.63 -15.44
C ALA A 245 -14.38 -4.57 -14.94
N GLU A 246 -14.75 -3.78 -13.92
CA GLU A 246 -13.87 -2.80 -13.28
C GLU A 246 -12.61 -3.47 -12.69
N CYS A 247 -12.80 -4.55 -11.92
CA CYS A 247 -11.68 -5.32 -11.38
C CYS A 247 -10.77 -5.88 -12.48
N THR A 248 -11.36 -6.33 -13.60
CA THR A 248 -10.60 -6.84 -14.75
C THR A 248 -9.74 -5.74 -15.37
N GLN A 249 -10.30 -4.55 -15.58
CA GLN A 249 -9.57 -3.40 -16.12
C GLN A 249 -8.42 -2.99 -15.22
N GLU A 250 -8.60 -2.97 -13.89
CA GLU A 250 -7.52 -2.66 -12.96
C GLU A 250 -6.40 -3.71 -13.02
N ILE A 251 -6.72 -5.00 -13.11
CA ILE A 251 -5.70 -6.07 -13.27
C ILE A 251 -4.97 -5.94 -14.61
N MET A 252 -5.67 -5.63 -15.71
CA MET A 252 -5.01 -5.39 -17.00
C MET A 252 -4.09 -4.17 -16.95
N SER A 253 -4.56 -3.08 -16.36
CA SER A 253 -3.75 -1.86 -16.17
C SER A 253 -2.53 -2.11 -15.27
N LEU A 254 -2.65 -2.98 -14.27
CA LEU A 254 -1.53 -3.41 -13.42
C LEU A 254 -0.44 -4.05 -14.29
N TYR A 255 -0.80 -4.98 -15.18
CA TYR A 255 0.18 -5.66 -16.03
C TYR A 255 0.85 -4.71 -17.04
N GLU A 256 0.16 -3.69 -17.51
CA GLU A 256 0.76 -2.63 -18.34
C GLU A 256 1.78 -1.80 -17.55
N VAL A 257 1.39 -1.32 -16.36
CA VAL A 257 2.27 -0.56 -15.47
C VAL A 257 3.48 -1.40 -15.04
N TRP A 258 3.29 -2.70 -14.79
CA TRP A 258 4.37 -3.60 -14.41
C TRP A 258 5.52 -3.61 -15.43
N GLN A 259 5.25 -3.43 -16.72
CA GLN A 259 6.30 -3.38 -17.75
C GLN A 259 7.24 -2.18 -17.59
N GLY A 260 6.73 -1.06 -17.08
CA GLY A 260 7.50 0.16 -16.80
C GLY A 260 8.23 0.13 -15.45
N PHE A 261 7.91 -0.83 -14.58
CA PHE A 261 8.39 -0.87 -13.21
C PHE A 261 9.91 -1.09 -13.12
N ARG A 262 10.59 -0.23 -12.36
CA ARG A 262 12.01 -0.36 -12.03
C ARG A 262 12.23 -0.16 -10.53
N GLU A 263 12.77 -1.16 -9.85
CA GLU A 263 13.00 -1.16 -8.39
C GLU A 263 13.80 0.08 -7.93
N ARG A 264 14.86 0.44 -8.68
CA ARG A 264 15.72 1.60 -8.38
C ARG A 264 14.99 2.95 -8.44
N SER A 265 13.90 3.05 -9.18
CA SER A 265 13.11 4.30 -9.25
C SER A 265 12.28 4.46 -7.99
N SER A 266 11.64 3.39 -7.50
CA SER A 266 10.89 3.40 -6.25
C SER A 266 11.79 3.68 -5.04
N GLU A 267 13.00 3.11 -4.98
CA GLU A 267 13.97 3.42 -3.91
C GLU A 267 14.38 4.89 -3.88
N ARG A 268 14.60 5.51 -5.06
CA ARG A 268 14.91 6.93 -5.16
C ARG A 268 13.75 7.78 -4.65
N MET A 269 12.52 7.40 -4.97
CA MET A 269 11.33 8.10 -4.49
C MET A 269 11.19 8.03 -2.96
N ILE A 270 11.43 6.87 -2.36
CA ILE A 270 11.40 6.73 -0.90
C ILE A 270 12.45 7.63 -0.23
N LYS A 271 13.62 7.79 -0.85
CA LYS A 271 14.63 8.76 -0.38
C LYS A 271 14.14 10.20 -0.49
N VAL A 272 13.41 10.56 -1.55
CA VAL A 272 12.79 11.88 -1.67
C VAL A 272 11.77 12.10 -0.56
N PHE A 273 10.91 11.12 -0.27
CA PHE A 273 9.98 11.19 0.86
C PHE A 273 10.69 11.32 2.21
N ALA A 274 11.78 10.57 2.44
CA ALA A 274 12.57 10.68 3.67
C ALA A 274 13.27 12.04 3.82
N VAL A 275 13.74 12.66 2.72
CA VAL A 275 14.28 14.03 2.73
C VAL A 275 13.17 15.05 2.98
N ALA A 276 12.01 14.89 2.35
CA ALA A 276 10.84 15.72 2.59
C ALA A 276 10.39 15.64 4.05
N PHE A 277 10.44 14.46 4.66
CA PHE A 277 10.22 14.25 6.09
C PHE A 277 11.23 15.01 6.95
N GLY A 278 12.54 14.88 6.66
CA GLY A 278 13.57 15.62 7.37
C GLY A 278 13.36 17.12 7.31
N CYS A 279 12.97 17.65 6.14
CA CYS A 279 12.60 19.05 5.95
C CYS A 279 11.30 19.44 6.68
N ALA A 280 10.28 18.56 6.68
CA ALA A 280 9.01 18.79 7.36
C ALA A 280 9.17 18.76 8.89
N VAL A 281 9.95 17.84 9.43
CA VAL A 281 10.31 17.78 10.86
C VAL A 281 11.20 18.96 11.25
N ALA A 282 12.14 19.37 10.39
CA ALA A 282 12.92 20.59 10.62
C ALA A 282 12.01 21.84 10.62
N SER A 283 11.06 21.94 9.68
CA SER A 283 10.09 23.04 9.60
C SER A 283 9.11 23.02 10.77
N ALA A 284 8.59 21.86 11.16
CA ALA A 284 7.73 21.67 12.32
C ALA A 284 8.48 21.90 13.63
N ALA A 285 9.77 21.56 13.74
CA ALA A 285 10.60 21.89 14.88
C ALA A 285 10.90 23.40 14.97
N VAL A 286 11.06 24.09 13.82
CA VAL A 286 11.18 25.55 13.75
C VAL A 286 9.85 26.23 14.12
N LEU A 287 8.71 25.72 13.64
CA LEU A 287 7.37 26.20 13.98
C LEU A 287 6.98 25.88 15.42
N CYS A 288 7.34 24.72 15.96
CA CYS A 288 7.16 24.37 17.36
C CYS A 288 8.08 25.19 18.27
N ARG A 289 9.33 25.48 17.88
CA ARG A 289 10.16 26.46 18.61
C ARG A 289 9.55 27.86 18.55
N ALA A 290 8.98 28.27 17.41
CA ALA A 290 8.30 29.57 17.29
C ALA A 290 7.03 29.65 18.14
N ARG A 291 6.22 28.57 18.20
CA ARG A 291 5.04 28.46 19.10
C ARG A 291 5.43 28.38 20.57
N PHE A 292 6.48 27.65 20.92
CA PHE A 292 6.93 27.51 22.31
C PHE A 292 7.55 28.81 22.84
N ILE A 293 8.24 29.58 21.98
CA ILE A 293 8.72 30.93 22.29
C ILE A 293 7.55 31.91 22.39
N SER A 294 6.52 31.83 21.52
CA SER A 294 5.35 32.71 21.61
C SER A 294 4.50 32.44 22.86
N GLU A 295 4.31 31.17 23.24
CA GLU A 295 3.60 30.78 24.48
C GLU A 295 4.41 31.11 25.75
N SER A 296 5.75 30.99 25.71
CA SER A 296 6.60 31.41 26.83
C SER A 296 6.61 32.92 27.03
N LEU A 297 6.65 33.71 25.94
CA LEU A 297 6.50 35.17 25.99
C LEU A 297 5.10 35.63 26.38
N ALA A 298 4.05 34.86 26.06
CA ALA A 298 2.68 35.12 26.52
C ALA A 298 2.55 34.87 28.03
N ARG A 299 3.12 33.77 28.55
CA ARG A 299 3.16 33.47 30.00
C ARG A 299 4.02 34.44 30.80
N GLU A 300 5.03 35.05 30.19
CA GLU A 300 5.87 36.06 30.85
C GLU A 300 5.23 37.47 30.85
N LYS A 301 4.33 37.76 29.89
CA LYS A 301 3.49 38.96 29.89
C LYS A 301 2.40 38.94 30.98
N ASP A 302 1.81 37.77 31.26
CA ASP A 302 0.80 37.65 32.33
C ASP A 302 1.39 37.85 33.74
N LYS A 303 2.70 37.65 33.93
CA LYS A 303 3.38 37.83 35.22
C LYS A 303 3.84 39.27 35.50
N ARG A 304 3.90 40.12 34.48
CA ARG A 304 4.33 41.53 34.61
C ARG A 304 3.23 42.43 34.11
N GLY A 305 2.17 42.55 34.91
CA GLY A 305 1.18 43.60 34.76
C GLY A 305 1.87 44.97 34.72
N HIS A 306 1.73 45.64 33.59
CA HIS A 306 2.08 47.04 33.32
C HIS A 306 3.54 47.46 33.57
N LEU A 307 4.32 47.63 32.50
CA LEU A 307 4.80 48.95 32.05
C LEU A 307 5.56 48.84 30.71
N TYR A 308 5.37 49.87 29.88
CA TYR A 308 6.03 50.22 28.61
C TYR A 308 5.59 49.58 27.29
N THR A 309 5.12 50.49 26.42
CA THR A 309 4.82 50.38 25.01
C THR A 309 6.07 50.60 24.13
N HIS A 310 6.13 49.87 23.01
CA HIS A 310 7.06 49.95 21.83
C HIS A 310 8.38 49.15 21.86
N PRO A 311 8.95 48.72 20.71
CA PRO A 311 8.38 48.21 19.46
C PRO A 311 9.03 46.85 19.10
N VAL A 312 8.57 45.73 19.67
CA VAL A 312 9.16 44.39 19.39
C VAL A 312 8.40 43.64 18.27
N ARG A 313 7.22 44.14 17.87
CA ARG A 313 6.42 43.53 16.78
C ARG A 313 7.11 43.62 15.41
N SER A 314 7.88 44.66 15.12
CA SER A 314 8.50 44.85 13.80
C SER A 314 9.71 43.96 13.54
N LEU A 315 10.50 43.54 14.55
CA LEU A 315 11.64 42.65 14.33
C LEU A 315 11.23 41.17 14.18
N ILE A 316 10.17 40.75 14.86
CA ILE A 316 9.67 39.36 14.77
C ILE A 316 8.97 39.13 13.44
N ASP A 317 8.17 40.09 12.95
CA ASP A 317 7.58 39.97 11.61
C ASP A 317 8.66 39.99 10.52
N VAL A 318 9.72 40.80 10.65
CA VAL A 318 10.79 40.85 9.63
C VAL A 318 11.64 39.57 9.63
N THR A 319 11.96 38.97 10.78
CA THR A 319 12.75 37.71 10.85
C THR A 319 11.93 36.49 10.45
N VAL A 320 10.66 36.40 10.84
CA VAL A 320 9.78 35.30 10.43
C VAL A 320 9.45 35.39 8.94
N THR A 321 9.15 36.59 8.43
CA THR A 321 8.93 36.77 6.98
C THR A 321 10.21 36.57 6.18
N THR A 322 11.37 37.07 6.61
CA THR A 322 12.63 36.81 5.88
C THR A 322 13.00 35.34 5.93
N THR A 323 12.83 34.62 7.04
CA THR A 323 13.14 33.18 7.09
C THR A 323 12.17 32.39 6.22
N ILE A 324 10.87 32.69 6.26
CA ILE A 324 9.85 32.09 5.39
C ILE A 324 10.12 32.41 3.91
N ILE A 325 10.49 33.65 3.59
CA ILE A 325 10.86 34.10 2.24
C ILE A 325 12.16 33.43 1.78
N TYR A 326 13.16 33.23 2.66
CA TYR A 326 14.39 32.51 2.31
C TYR A 326 14.13 31.02 2.12
N SER A 327 13.28 30.37 2.93
CA SER A 327 12.89 28.98 2.74
C SER A 327 12.00 28.78 1.51
N LEU A 328 11.08 29.72 1.23
CA LEU A 328 10.28 29.73 0.00
C LEU A 328 11.13 30.03 -1.23
N ARG A 329 12.14 30.91 -1.14
CA ARG A 329 13.09 31.20 -2.23
C ARG A 329 14.06 30.05 -2.46
N HIS A 330 14.39 29.28 -1.42
CA HIS A 330 15.15 28.03 -1.54
C HIS A 330 14.31 26.89 -2.12
N LEU A 331 13.03 26.79 -1.76
CA LEU A 331 12.04 25.88 -2.38
C LEU A 331 11.81 26.25 -3.85
N TYR A 332 11.65 27.53 -4.16
CA TYR A 332 11.48 28.04 -5.52
C TYR A 332 12.76 27.81 -6.34
N SER A 333 13.95 28.06 -5.77
CA SER A 333 15.25 27.77 -6.42
C SER A 333 15.49 26.28 -6.68
N LEU A 334 14.95 25.38 -5.85
CA LEU A 334 15.04 23.93 -6.06
C LEU A 334 14.01 23.43 -7.07
N LEU A 335 12.80 24.01 -7.10
CA LEU A 335 11.77 23.74 -8.10
C LEU A 335 12.11 24.31 -9.49
N GLN A 336 12.95 25.35 -9.55
CA GLN A 336 13.37 26.01 -10.80
C GLN A 336 14.70 25.48 -11.36
N GLN A 337 15.31 24.45 -10.76
CA GLN A 337 16.41 23.77 -11.43
C GLN A 337 15.86 23.07 -12.67
N PRO A 338 16.30 23.46 -13.88
CA PRO A 338 15.77 22.91 -15.10
C PRO A 338 16.08 21.42 -15.15
N ARG A 339 15.10 20.65 -15.63
CA ARG A 339 15.20 19.29 -16.17
C ARG A 339 16.56 19.07 -16.85
N LEU A 340 17.58 18.65 -16.10
CA LEU A 340 18.92 18.38 -16.61
C LEU A 340 19.40 17.00 -16.14
N LEU A 341 18.54 16.00 -16.29
CA LEU A 341 18.97 14.61 -16.52
C LEU A 341 18.01 13.96 -17.54
N PHE A 342 17.79 14.66 -18.66
CA PHE A 342 17.33 14.12 -19.95
C PHE A 342 18.56 14.20 -20.86
N THR A 343 19.38 13.15 -21.03
CA THR A 343 19.35 12.12 -22.10
C THR A 343 20.83 11.82 -22.46
N PRO A 344 21.15 10.75 -23.21
CA PRO A 344 20.45 9.47 -23.36
C PRO A 344 21.10 8.34 -22.54
#